data_AF-A0A2X1Q9M2-F1
#
_entry.id   AF-A0A2X1Q9M2-F1
#
_cell.length_a   1.000
_cell.length_b   1.000
_cell.length_c   1.000
_cell.angle_alpha   90.00
_cell.angle_beta   90.00
_cell.angle_gamma   90.00
#
_symmetry.space_group_name_H-M   'P 1'
#
loop_
_entity.id
_entity.type
_entity.pdbx_description
1 polymer ?
#
loop_
_entity_poly.entity_id
_entity_poly.type
_entity_poly.pdbx_seq_one_letter_code
_entity_poly.pdbx_strand_id
1 'polypeptide(L)'
;MEPVAQHLIKRSYSEPHWERSQGAVMATEKVTVYGLPIVAARKVNYSQIDPALCRELFIRHALVEGDWQTRHAFFRDNLKLRAEIEELEHKSRRRDILVDDETLFEFYDQRISHDVISARHFDSWWKRASRETPDLLNFEKSMLIKEGAEQVSKLDYPNFWHQGNLKLRLSYQFEPGADADGVTVHIPLPLLNQVEEAGFEWQIPGLRRELIIALIKSLPKPVRRNFVPAPNYAEAFLGRAAPLELPLLDSLERELRKMTGVTIDREAWQWDQVPDHLKITFRVVDDKTRSCRKGARCRR
;
A
#
# COMPACT_ATOMS: atom_id res chain seq x y z
N MET A 1 4.46 41.59 37.38
CA MET A 1 4.80 40.52 38.35
C MET A 1 5.90 39.59 37.82
N GLU A 2 5.79 38.98 36.62
CA GLU A 2 6.84 38.09 36.06
C GLU A 2 8.26 38.69 35.90
N PRO A 3 8.48 39.97 35.52
CA PRO A 3 9.84 40.49 35.29
C PRO A 3 10.68 40.69 36.55
N VAL A 4 10.06 40.77 37.74
CA VAL A 4 10.71 41.30 38.96
C VAL A 4 11.26 40.19 39.87
N ALA A 5 10.87 38.92 39.65
CA ALA A 5 11.22 37.79 40.51
C ALA A 5 11.69 36.54 39.74
N GLN A 6 12.45 36.72 38.65
CA GLN A 6 12.92 35.59 37.81
C GLN A 6 13.67 34.50 38.60
N HIS A 7 14.35 34.85 39.69
CA HIS A 7 15.12 33.94 40.55
C HIS A 7 14.27 33.13 41.55
N LEU A 8 12.98 33.48 41.75
CA LEU A 8 12.06 32.77 42.65
C LEU A 8 11.03 31.91 41.90
N ILE A 9 11.04 31.99 40.57
CA ILE A 9 10.10 31.32 39.69
C ILE A 9 10.63 29.94 39.31
N LYS A 10 9.83 28.89 39.53
CA LYS A 10 10.05 27.56 38.97
C LYS A 10 9.12 27.34 37.78
N ARG A 11 9.70 26.95 36.64
CA ARG A 11 8.99 26.60 35.41
C ARG A 11 9.02 25.08 35.22
N SER A 12 7.89 24.52 34.83
CA SER A 12 7.77 23.12 34.42
C SER A 12 7.01 23.05 33.10
N TYR A 13 7.45 22.16 32.20
CA TYR A 13 6.84 21.96 30.90
C TYR A 13 6.27 20.55 30.80
N SER A 14 5.10 20.41 30.18
CA SER A 14 4.44 19.12 29.98
C SER A 14 3.84 19.04 28.57
N GLU A 15 3.61 17.80 28.12
CA GLU A 15 2.91 17.49 26.86
C GLU A 15 3.55 18.15 25.62
N PRO A 16 4.87 17.95 25.36
CA PRO A 16 5.45 18.39 24.11
C PRO A 16 4.79 17.63 22.95
N HIS A 17 4.20 18.36 22.01
CA HIS A 17 3.53 17.78 20.85
C HIS A 17 3.76 18.65 19.62
N TRP A 18 3.82 18.00 18.45
CA TRP A 18 3.77 18.70 17.18
C TRP A 18 2.41 19.37 17.02
N GLU A 19 2.41 20.66 16.68
CA GLU A 19 1.20 21.36 16.28
C GLU A 19 1.29 21.81 14.84
N ARG A 20 0.54 21.14 13.96
CA ARG A 20 0.44 21.44 12.53
C ARG A 20 0.17 22.92 12.23
N SER A 21 -0.74 23.55 12.98
CA SER A 21 -1.16 24.94 12.73
C SER A 21 -0.04 25.95 12.98
N GLN A 22 0.85 25.65 13.93
CA GLN A 22 2.02 26.48 14.27
C GLN A 22 3.27 26.05 13.50
N GLY A 23 3.30 24.83 12.97
CA GLY A 23 4.48 24.26 12.32
C GLY A 23 5.66 24.12 13.27
N ALA A 24 5.39 23.91 14.56
CA ALA A 24 6.38 23.81 15.62
C ALA A 24 5.88 22.89 16.75
N VAL A 25 6.81 22.43 17.58
CA VAL A 25 6.48 21.70 18.80
C VAL A 25 6.07 22.69 19.89
N MET A 26 4.91 22.43 20.46
CA MET A 26 4.31 23.24 21.52
C MET A 26 4.24 22.41 22.80
N ALA A 27 4.32 23.08 23.94
CA ALA A 27 4.16 22.46 25.24
C ALA A 27 3.33 23.34 26.16
N THR A 28 2.83 22.75 27.24
CA THR A 28 2.15 23.47 28.31
C THR A 28 3.17 23.85 29.39
N GLU A 29 3.32 25.14 29.64
CA GLU A 29 4.15 25.70 30.71
C GLU A 29 3.29 25.98 31.95
N LYS A 30 3.78 25.52 33.10
CA LYS A 30 3.30 25.88 34.43
C LYS A 30 4.38 26.64 35.17
N VAL A 31 4.01 27.77 35.77
CA VAL A 31 4.91 28.68 36.48
C VAL A 31 4.47 28.77 37.93
N THR A 32 5.38 28.45 38.85
CA THR A 32 5.10 28.47 40.30
C THR A 32 6.10 29.34 41.04
N VAL A 33 5.65 29.98 42.12
CA VAL A 33 6.50 30.70 43.08
C VAL A 33 6.13 30.21 44.48
N TYR A 34 7.12 29.71 45.23
CA TYR A 34 6.91 29.11 46.56
C TYR A 34 5.79 28.04 46.61
N GLY A 35 5.62 27.27 45.53
CA GLY A 35 4.59 26.23 45.43
C GLY A 35 3.20 26.73 45.01
N LEU A 36 2.98 28.04 44.89
CA LEU A 36 1.74 28.63 44.40
C LEU A 36 1.81 28.84 42.87
N PRO A 37 0.80 28.39 42.10
CA PRO A 37 0.77 28.60 40.66
C PRO A 37 0.49 30.07 40.32
N ILE A 38 1.39 30.69 39.56
CA ILE A 38 1.19 31.99 38.92
C ILE A 38 0.59 31.81 37.53
N VAL A 39 1.08 30.80 36.81
CA VAL A 39 0.53 30.38 35.52
C VAL A 39 0.22 28.90 35.63
N ALA A 40 -1.06 28.55 35.51
CA ALA A 40 -1.51 27.17 35.63
C ALA A 40 -1.19 26.35 34.37
N ALA A 41 -1.46 26.90 33.20
CA ALA A 41 -1.20 26.30 31.89
C ALA A 41 -1.09 27.42 30.84
N ARG A 42 0.11 27.64 30.30
CA ARG A 42 0.36 28.54 29.18
C ARG A 42 0.99 27.75 28.05
N LYS A 43 0.41 27.85 26.85
CA LYS A 43 1.00 27.26 25.66
C LYS A 43 2.26 28.02 25.26
N VAL A 44 3.37 27.32 25.09
CA VAL A 44 4.67 27.89 24.74
C VAL A 44 5.33 27.09 23.62
N ASN A 45 6.17 27.75 22.83
CA ASN A 45 7.00 27.08 21.85
C ASN A 45 8.13 26.32 22.56
N TYR A 46 8.28 25.04 22.25
CA TYR A 46 9.21 24.15 22.93
C TYR A 46 10.64 24.17 22.36
N SER A 47 10.84 24.86 21.24
CA SER A 47 12.11 24.91 20.48
C SER A 47 13.31 25.40 21.29
N GLN A 48 13.10 26.27 22.28
CA GLN A 48 14.17 26.80 23.13
C GLN A 48 14.49 25.92 24.35
N ILE A 49 13.59 24.99 24.68
CA ILE A 49 13.70 24.14 25.86
C ILE A 49 14.41 22.84 25.50
N ASP A 50 13.91 22.15 24.46
CA ASP A 50 14.54 20.93 23.94
C ASP A 50 14.53 20.93 22.40
N PRO A 51 15.56 21.49 21.77
CA PRO A 51 15.68 21.50 20.31
C PRO A 51 15.74 20.09 19.71
N ALA A 52 16.33 19.12 20.41
CA ALA A 52 16.52 17.77 19.91
C ALA A 52 15.17 17.03 19.83
N LEU A 53 14.37 17.10 20.90
CA LEU A 53 13.01 16.56 20.87
C LEU A 53 12.14 17.27 19.83
N CYS A 54 12.29 18.59 19.68
CA CYS A 54 11.58 19.35 18.66
C CYS A 54 11.87 18.85 17.24
N ARG A 55 13.14 18.55 16.96
CA ARG A 55 13.55 17.94 15.69
C ARG A 55 12.90 16.58 15.48
N GLU A 56 13.01 15.71 16.47
CA GLU A 56 12.49 14.34 16.38
C GLU A 56 10.99 14.36 16.07
N LEU A 57 10.22 15.11 16.85
CA LEU A 57 8.78 15.27 16.65
C LEU A 57 8.44 15.94 15.31
N PHE A 58 9.25 16.90 14.87
CA PHE A 58 9.07 17.50 13.54
C PHE A 58 9.26 16.46 12.43
N ILE A 59 10.33 15.66 12.45
CA ILE A 59 10.56 14.66 11.41
C ILE A 59 9.44 13.59 11.47
N ARG A 60 9.14 13.07 12.65
CA ARG A 60 8.16 11.98 12.82
C ARG A 60 6.74 12.43 12.43
N HIS A 61 6.22 13.52 12.99
CA HIS A 61 4.84 13.93 12.72
C HIS A 61 4.71 14.70 11.40
N ALA A 62 5.60 15.64 11.13
CA ALA A 62 5.46 16.52 9.97
C ALA A 62 5.85 15.81 8.66
N LEU A 63 7.01 15.14 8.64
CA LEU A 63 7.58 14.55 7.42
C LEU A 63 7.16 13.10 7.21
N VAL A 64 7.18 12.28 8.27
CA VAL A 64 6.85 10.86 8.17
C VAL A 64 5.34 10.64 8.24
N GLU A 65 4.61 11.14 9.24
CA GLU A 65 3.14 10.96 9.29
C GLU A 65 2.40 11.86 8.28
N GLY A 66 3.08 12.86 7.74
CA GLY A 66 2.50 13.78 6.76
C GLY A 66 1.63 14.88 7.37
N ASP A 67 1.70 15.11 8.69
CA ASP A 67 0.97 16.18 9.38
C ASP A 67 1.65 17.54 9.20
N TRP A 68 1.85 17.91 7.94
CA TRP A 68 2.50 19.16 7.59
C TRP A 68 1.83 19.82 6.40
N GLN A 69 1.48 21.10 6.56
CA GLN A 69 0.91 21.89 5.48
C GLN A 69 2.01 22.70 4.81
N THR A 70 2.53 22.18 3.70
CA THR A 70 3.59 22.82 2.93
C THR A 70 3.28 22.85 1.43
N ARG A 71 4.06 23.67 0.70
CA ARG A 71 4.02 23.78 -0.77
C ARG A 71 5.25 23.17 -1.43
N HIS A 72 6.11 22.48 -0.67
CA HIS A 72 7.30 21.83 -1.23
C HIS A 72 6.91 20.70 -2.17
N ALA A 73 7.50 20.69 -3.37
CA ALA A 73 7.19 19.69 -4.40
C ALA A 73 7.56 18.27 -3.95
N PHE A 74 8.77 18.08 -3.42
CA PHE A 74 9.25 16.78 -2.95
C PHE A 74 8.27 16.13 -1.96
N PHE A 75 7.70 16.91 -1.04
CA PHE A 75 6.81 16.40 -0.01
C PHE A 75 5.51 15.85 -0.61
N ARG A 76 4.92 16.57 -1.57
CA ARG A 76 3.74 16.09 -2.30
C ARG A 76 4.07 14.83 -3.11
N ASP A 77 5.22 14.81 -3.76
CA ASP A 77 5.62 13.69 -4.61
C ASP A 77 5.93 12.44 -3.77
N ASN A 78 6.56 12.60 -2.60
CA ASN A 78 6.80 11.55 -1.62
C ASN A 78 5.50 10.98 -1.03
N LEU A 79 4.56 11.83 -0.61
CA LEU A 79 3.24 11.39 -0.12
C LEU A 79 2.48 10.62 -1.18
N LYS A 80 2.52 11.08 -2.43
CA LYS A 80 1.91 10.37 -3.56
C LYS A 80 2.56 9.01 -3.76
N LEU A 81 3.89 8.93 -3.75
CA LEU A 81 4.61 7.66 -3.92
C LEU A 81 4.31 6.66 -2.79
N ARG A 82 4.23 7.12 -1.54
CA ARG A 82 3.82 6.28 -0.39
C ARG A 82 2.41 5.75 -0.58
N ALA A 83 1.44 6.61 -0.89
CA ALA A 83 0.07 6.19 -1.15
C ALA A 83 -0.02 5.18 -2.31
N GLU A 84 0.79 5.35 -3.36
CA GLU A 84 0.87 4.39 -4.47
C GLU A 84 1.43 3.02 -4.05
N ILE A 85 2.36 2.98 -3.09
CA ILE A 85 2.93 1.74 -2.57
C ILE A 85 2.00 1.09 -1.55
N GLU A 86 1.37 1.85 -0.67
CA GLU A 86 0.31 1.36 0.22
C GLU A 86 -0.83 0.70 -0.59
N GLU A 87 -1.23 1.33 -1.70
CA GLU A 87 -2.20 0.75 -2.62
C GLU A 87 -1.71 -0.59 -3.21
N LEU A 88 -0.40 -0.72 -3.50
CA LEU A 88 0.22 -1.97 -3.94
C LEU A 88 0.29 -3.02 -2.84
N GLU A 89 0.56 -2.65 -1.58
CA GLU A 89 0.54 -3.58 -0.43
C GLU A 89 -0.84 -4.20 -0.27
N HIS A 90 -1.86 -3.33 -0.28
CA HIS A 90 -3.25 -3.75 -0.23
C HIS A 90 -3.54 -4.72 -1.38
N LYS A 91 -3.17 -4.36 -2.62
CA LYS A 91 -3.40 -5.21 -3.81
C LYS A 91 -2.68 -6.56 -3.74
N SER A 92 -1.44 -6.59 -3.27
CA SER A 92 -0.56 -7.76 -3.33
C SER A 92 -0.64 -8.71 -2.14
N ARG A 93 -1.42 -8.37 -1.10
CA ARG A 93 -1.52 -9.15 0.15
C ARG A 93 -0.19 -9.30 0.90
N ARG A 94 0.83 -8.55 0.53
CA ARG A 94 2.14 -8.48 1.22
C ARG A 94 2.15 -7.19 2.02
N ARG A 95 1.99 -7.31 3.34
CA ARG A 95 2.01 -6.19 4.32
C ARG A 95 3.44 -5.78 4.72
N ASP A 96 4.42 -6.31 3.99
CA ASP A 96 5.85 -6.18 4.21
C ASP A 96 6.53 -5.54 3.01
N ILE A 97 5.80 -4.82 2.15
CA ILE A 97 6.40 -4.11 1.02
C ILE A 97 6.85 -2.73 1.49
N LEU A 98 6.02 -1.95 2.18
CA LEU A 98 6.38 -0.61 2.63
C LEU A 98 7.38 -0.69 3.79
N VAL A 99 8.46 0.10 3.70
CA VAL A 99 9.37 0.33 4.83
C VAL A 99 8.64 0.97 6.00
N ASP A 100 9.07 0.68 7.22
CA ASP A 100 8.43 1.23 8.42
C ASP A 100 8.73 2.73 8.60
N ASP A 101 7.93 3.37 9.46
CA ASP A 101 8.07 4.79 9.75
C ASP A 101 9.44 5.14 10.36
N GLU A 102 10.11 4.18 11.01
CA GLU A 102 11.45 4.38 11.56
C GLU A 102 12.51 4.46 10.45
N THR A 103 12.43 3.61 9.43
CA THR A 103 13.29 3.71 8.24
C THR A 103 13.10 5.06 7.53
N LEU A 104 11.86 5.55 7.42
CA LEU A 104 11.56 6.87 6.86
C LEU A 104 12.12 8.00 7.73
N PHE A 105 12.04 7.85 9.06
CA PHE A 105 12.62 8.79 10.00
C PHE A 105 14.15 8.89 9.81
N GLU A 106 14.85 7.76 9.77
CA GLU A 106 16.30 7.73 9.56
C GLU A 106 16.71 8.34 8.22
N PHE A 107 15.93 8.08 7.15
CA PHE A 107 16.16 8.70 5.83
C PHE A 107 16.21 10.23 5.93
N TYR A 108 15.24 10.83 6.62
CA TYR A 108 15.15 12.27 6.81
C TYR A 108 16.20 12.78 7.80
N ASP A 109 16.41 12.09 8.92
CA ASP A 109 17.33 12.54 9.96
C ASP A 109 18.79 12.61 9.47
N GLN A 110 19.21 11.66 8.62
CA GLN A 110 20.55 11.64 8.03
C GLN A 110 20.80 12.79 7.03
N ARG A 111 19.74 13.35 6.43
CA ARG A 111 19.83 14.32 5.32
C ARG A 111 19.50 15.74 5.73
N ILE A 112 18.59 15.91 6.69
CA ILE A 112 18.17 17.22 7.17
C ILE A 112 19.18 17.72 8.19
N SER A 113 19.62 18.97 8.06
CA SER A 113 20.56 19.57 9.02
C SER A 113 19.98 19.63 10.45
N HIS A 114 20.81 19.39 11.48
CA HIS A 114 20.38 19.28 12.88
C HIS A 114 19.72 20.55 13.47
N ASP A 115 19.94 21.72 12.87
CA ASP A 115 19.30 22.99 13.24
C ASP A 115 17.83 23.09 12.82
N VAL A 116 17.37 22.16 11.97
CA VAL A 116 15.98 22.11 11.53
C VAL A 116 15.10 21.46 12.59
N ILE A 117 14.48 22.30 13.42
CA ILE A 117 13.61 21.88 14.53
C ILE A 117 12.15 22.36 14.39
N SER A 118 11.82 23.03 13.28
CA SER A 118 10.47 23.53 12.98
C SER A 118 10.27 23.70 11.48
N ALA A 119 9.03 23.87 11.03
CA ALA A 119 8.71 24.13 9.63
C ALA A 119 9.43 25.39 9.08
N ARG A 120 9.56 26.44 9.90
CA ARG A 120 10.24 27.68 9.48
C ARG A 120 11.74 27.48 9.31
N HIS A 121 12.36 26.69 10.18
CA HIS A 121 13.77 26.32 10.05
C HIS A 121 13.97 25.47 8.79
N PHE A 122 13.07 24.51 8.55
CA PHE A 122 13.09 23.69 7.35
C PHE A 122 13.00 24.55 6.09
N ASP A 123 12.04 25.47 6.00
CA ASP A 123 11.87 26.33 4.83
C ASP A 123 13.11 27.18 4.53
N SER A 124 13.84 27.59 5.56
CA SER A 124 15.06 28.39 5.43
C SER A 124 16.23 27.54 4.97
N TRP A 125 16.38 26.35 5.54
CA TRP A 125 17.40 25.36 5.16
C TRP A 125 17.17 24.84 3.74
N TRP A 126 15.93 24.45 3.41
CA TRP A 126 15.56 23.88 2.11
C TRP A 126 15.83 24.83 0.94
N LYS A 127 15.63 26.15 1.12
CA LYS A 127 15.97 27.16 0.10
C LYS A 127 17.43 27.12 -0.36
N ARG A 128 18.35 26.65 0.49
CA ARG A 128 19.77 26.49 0.16
C ARG A 128 20.03 25.07 -0.33
N ALA A 129 19.63 24.07 0.46
CA ALA A 129 19.85 22.66 0.14
C ALA A 129 19.27 22.27 -1.23
N SER A 130 18.06 22.72 -1.57
CA SER A 130 17.41 22.39 -2.84
C SER A 130 18.08 23.01 -4.06
N ARG A 131 18.98 23.99 -3.90
CA ARG A 131 19.76 24.56 -5.01
C ARG A 131 20.98 23.72 -5.34
N GLU A 132 21.56 23.10 -4.32
CA GLU A 132 22.72 22.23 -4.44
C GLU A 132 22.29 20.82 -4.82
N THR A 133 21.22 20.31 -4.20
CA THR A 133 20.69 18.96 -4.41
C THR A 133 19.16 18.99 -4.38
N PRO A 134 18.49 19.26 -5.52
CA PRO A 134 17.04 19.42 -5.59
C PRO A 134 16.23 18.19 -5.18
N ASP A 135 16.81 17.01 -5.36
CA ASP A 135 16.26 15.68 -5.13
C ASP A 135 16.69 15.06 -3.79
N LEU A 136 17.39 15.82 -2.94
CA LEU A 136 17.95 15.34 -1.66
C LEU A 136 16.95 14.56 -0.81
N LEU A 137 15.70 15.01 -0.79
CA LEU A 137 14.64 14.42 0.04
C LEU A 137 13.59 13.65 -0.76
N ASN A 138 13.81 13.43 -2.06
CA ASN A 138 12.89 12.65 -2.87
C ASN A 138 13.08 11.17 -2.55
N PHE A 139 11.97 10.46 -2.37
CA PHE A 139 12.01 9.01 -2.27
C PHE A 139 12.24 8.38 -3.63
N GLU A 140 13.15 7.40 -3.68
CA GLU A 140 13.16 6.43 -4.75
C GLU A 140 12.20 5.29 -4.42
N LYS A 141 11.54 4.75 -5.45
CA LYS A 141 10.58 3.66 -5.26
C LYS A 141 11.22 2.42 -4.60
N SER A 142 12.49 2.13 -4.93
CA SER A 142 13.29 1.07 -4.32
C SER A 142 13.48 1.26 -2.82
N MET A 143 13.70 2.50 -2.36
CA MET A 143 13.91 2.79 -0.93
C MET A 143 12.65 2.60 -0.07
N LEU A 144 11.48 2.67 -0.68
CA LEU A 144 10.21 2.47 0.01
C LEU A 144 9.78 1.00 0.04
N ILE A 145 10.48 0.12 -0.68
CA ILE A 145 10.17 -1.30 -0.80
C ILE A 145 11.18 -2.11 0.03
N LYS A 146 10.73 -2.96 0.95
CA LYS A 146 11.62 -3.87 1.69
C LYS A 146 12.31 -4.83 0.72
N GLU A 147 13.58 -5.13 0.98
CA GLU A 147 14.37 -6.09 0.20
C GLU A 147 13.62 -7.44 0.08
N GLY A 148 13.31 -7.86 -1.16
CA GLY A 148 12.53 -9.09 -1.46
C GLY A 148 11.06 -8.88 -1.88
N ALA A 149 10.54 -7.64 -1.83
CA ALA A 149 9.23 -7.26 -2.37
C ALA A 149 9.30 -6.62 -3.78
N GLU A 150 10.50 -6.47 -4.36
CA GLU A 150 10.78 -5.81 -5.63
C GLU A 150 10.05 -6.39 -6.86
N GLN A 151 9.46 -7.58 -6.75
CA GLN A 151 8.74 -8.26 -7.83
C GLN A 151 7.26 -7.82 -7.98
N VAL A 152 6.74 -6.93 -7.13
CA VAL A 152 5.34 -6.50 -7.16
C VAL A 152 5.19 -5.17 -7.92
N SER A 153 4.72 -5.23 -9.17
CA SER A 153 4.49 -4.06 -10.02
C SER A 153 3.00 -3.67 -10.08
N LYS A 154 2.73 -2.40 -10.42
CA LYS A 154 1.38 -1.93 -10.79
C LYS A 154 0.80 -2.69 -11.98
N LEU A 155 1.66 -3.23 -12.84
CA LEU A 155 1.24 -4.07 -13.97
C LEU A 155 0.67 -5.42 -13.50
N ASP A 156 1.11 -5.90 -12.33
CA ASP A 156 0.62 -7.15 -11.77
C ASP A 156 -0.77 -7.01 -11.16
N TYR A 157 -1.12 -5.79 -10.72
CA TYR A 157 -2.41 -5.46 -10.11
C TYR A 157 -3.09 -4.26 -10.81
N PRO A 158 -3.58 -4.45 -12.04
CA PRO A 158 -4.12 -3.36 -12.86
C PRO A 158 -5.42 -2.79 -12.29
N ASN A 159 -5.69 -1.50 -12.53
CA ASN A 159 -6.95 -0.88 -12.12
C ASN A 159 -8.14 -1.26 -13.02
N PHE A 160 -7.85 -1.74 -14.23
CA PHE A 160 -8.84 -2.07 -15.24
C PHE A 160 -8.50 -3.40 -15.91
N TRP A 161 -9.54 -4.17 -16.19
CA TRP A 161 -9.49 -5.30 -17.10
C TRP A 161 -9.89 -4.85 -18.49
N HIS A 162 -9.15 -5.31 -19.49
CA HIS A 162 -9.40 -4.99 -20.89
C HIS A 162 -9.79 -6.27 -21.64
N GLN A 163 -10.95 -6.24 -22.30
CA GLN A 163 -11.42 -7.31 -23.18
C GLN A 163 -11.91 -6.68 -24.49
N GLY A 164 -11.14 -6.84 -25.57
CA GLY A 164 -11.39 -6.10 -26.81
C GLY A 164 -11.39 -4.59 -26.57
N ASN A 165 -12.53 -3.95 -26.85
CA ASN A 165 -12.77 -2.53 -26.63
C ASN A 165 -13.36 -2.20 -25.24
N LEU A 166 -13.69 -3.20 -24.43
CA LEU A 166 -14.26 -3.01 -23.10
C LEU A 166 -13.16 -2.70 -22.08
N LYS A 167 -13.45 -1.71 -21.22
CA LYS A 167 -12.61 -1.33 -20.08
C LYS A 167 -13.44 -1.48 -18.80
N LEU A 168 -13.18 -2.54 -18.05
CA LEU A 168 -13.93 -2.88 -16.84
C LEU A 168 -13.11 -2.54 -15.61
N ARG A 169 -13.71 -1.89 -14.61
CA ARG A 169 -12.99 -1.48 -13.40
C ARG A 169 -12.76 -2.70 -12.51
N LEU A 170 -11.55 -2.83 -11.96
CA LEU A 170 -11.22 -3.81 -10.95
C LEU A 170 -11.26 -3.18 -9.56
N SER A 171 -11.76 -3.92 -8.58
CA SER A 171 -11.56 -3.62 -7.17
C SER A 171 -11.04 -4.83 -6.43
N TYR A 172 -10.25 -4.57 -5.40
CA TYR A 172 -9.58 -5.59 -4.62
C TYR A 172 -10.03 -5.43 -3.17
N GLN A 173 -10.52 -6.51 -2.57
CA GLN A 173 -10.88 -6.53 -1.15
C GLN A 173 -10.25 -7.75 -0.50
N PHE A 174 -9.71 -7.55 0.70
CA PHE A 174 -8.86 -8.54 1.38
C PHE A 174 -9.28 -8.68 2.84
N GLU A 175 -10.49 -9.19 3.03
CA GLU A 175 -11.09 -9.48 4.34
C GLU A 175 -11.52 -10.95 4.36
N PRO A 176 -10.80 -11.82 5.09
CA PRO A 176 -11.18 -13.22 5.21
C PRO A 176 -12.62 -13.36 5.72
N GLY A 177 -13.48 -14.04 4.94
CA GLY A 177 -14.89 -14.26 5.29
C GLY A 177 -15.89 -13.23 4.72
N ALA A 178 -15.43 -12.21 3.99
CA ALA A 178 -16.32 -11.32 3.23
C ALA A 178 -16.61 -11.90 1.83
N ASP A 179 -17.86 -11.79 1.35
CA ASP A 179 -18.25 -12.28 0.01
C ASP A 179 -17.47 -11.66 -1.17
N ALA A 180 -16.74 -10.58 -0.93
CA ALA A 180 -15.98 -9.84 -1.94
C ALA A 180 -14.47 -10.01 -1.80
N ASP A 181 -13.99 -10.93 -0.94
CA ASP A 181 -12.57 -11.27 -0.83
C ASP A 181 -12.03 -11.75 -2.18
N GLY A 182 -10.93 -11.13 -2.63
CA GLY A 182 -10.32 -11.37 -3.95
C GLY A 182 -10.53 -10.21 -4.92
N VAL A 183 -10.56 -10.55 -6.22
CA VAL A 183 -10.66 -9.58 -7.32
C VAL A 183 -12.11 -9.49 -7.76
N THR A 184 -12.68 -8.28 -7.72
CA THR A 184 -14.03 -8.00 -8.25
C THR A 184 -13.95 -7.17 -9.52
N VAL A 185 -14.54 -7.67 -10.61
CA VAL A 185 -14.76 -6.93 -11.86
C VAL A 185 -16.12 -6.23 -11.78
N HIS A 186 -16.13 -4.92 -11.98
CA HIS A 186 -17.35 -4.11 -12.05
C HIS A 186 -17.81 -4.03 -13.50
N ILE A 187 -18.95 -4.63 -13.80
CA ILE A 187 -19.56 -4.67 -15.13
C ILE A 187 -20.76 -3.72 -15.15
N PRO A 188 -20.70 -2.61 -15.91
CA PRO A 188 -21.87 -1.78 -16.15
C PRO A 188 -22.99 -2.61 -16.80
N LEU A 189 -24.22 -2.48 -16.29
CA LEU A 189 -25.39 -3.20 -16.81
C LEU A 189 -25.55 -3.08 -18.34
N PRO A 190 -25.31 -1.92 -18.99
CA PRO A 190 -25.36 -1.80 -20.45
C PRO A 190 -24.33 -2.66 -21.20
N LEU A 191 -23.21 -3.00 -20.54
CA LEU A 191 -22.12 -3.80 -21.11
C LEU A 191 -22.24 -5.28 -20.78
N LEU A 192 -23.18 -5.70 -19.94
CA LEU A 192 -23.26 -7.09 -19.44
C LEU A 192 -23.36 -8.13 -20.57
N ASN A 193 -24.17 -7.85 -21.60
CA ASN A 193 -24.34 -8.76 -22.75
C ASN A 193 -23.13 -8.76 -23.71
N GLN A 194 -22.19 -7.83 -23.54
CA GLN A 194 -20.99 -7.72 -24.37
C GLN A 194 -19.76 -8.35 -23.72
N VAL A 195 -19.83 -8.66 -22.42
CA VAL A 195 -18.72 -9.27 -21.69
C VAL A 195 -18.73 -10.77 -21.92
N GLU A 196 -17.61 -11.31 -22.38
CA GLU A 196 -17.40 -12.74 -22.50
C GLU A 196 -16.72 -13.27 -21.23
N GLU A 197 -17.08 -14.47 -20.78
CA GLU A 197 -16.40 -15.10 -19.63
C GLU A 197 -14.93 -15.47 -19.93
N ALA A 198 -14.59 -15.61 -21.22
CA ALA A 198 -13.27 -15.99 -21.69
C ALA A 198 -12.19 -15.02 -21.21
N GLY A 199 -11.11 -15.57 -20.67
CA GLY A 199 -9.96 -14.81 -20.19
C GLY A 199 -9.98 -14.46 -18.69
N PHE A 200 -11.14 -14.30 -18.06
CA PHE A 200 -11.20 -14.02 -16.61
C PHE A 200 -10.66 -15.16 -15.76
N GLU A 201 -10.73 -16.39 -16.26
CA GLU A 201 -10.09 -17.57 -15.68
C GLU A 201 -8.58 -17.40 -15.48
N TRP A 202 -7.91 -16.60 -16.31
CA TRP A 202 -6.48 -16.33 -16.17
C TRP A 202 -6.15 -15.44 -14.98
N GLN A 203 -7.13 -14.78 -14.37
CA GLN A 203 -6.89 -13.84 -13.27
C GLN A 203 -5.94 -12.69 -13.67
N ILE A 204 -5.78 -11.71 -12.78
CA ILE A 204 -4.74 -10.67 -12.92
C ILE A 204 -3.32 -11.25 -12.79
N PRO A 205 -2.30 -10.63 -13.40
CA PRO A 205 -0.94 -11.19 -13.40
C PRO A 205 -0.39 -11.48 -12.00
N GLY A 206 -0.66 -10.62 -11.02
CA GLY A 206 -0.15 -10.76 -9.65
C GLY A 206 -0.71 -11.96 -8.87
N LEU A 207 -1.85 -12.51 -9.27
CA LEU A 207 -2.46 -13.69 -8.61
C LEU A 207 -2.41 -14.96 -9.46
N ARG A 208 -1.94 -14.87 -10.72
CA ARG A 208 -1.84 -16.02 -11.64
C ARG A 208 -1.06 -17.17 -11.06
N ARG A 209 0.11 -16.87 -10.52
CA ARG A 209 1.00 -17.86 -9.93
C ARG A 209 0.30 -18.66 -8.83
N GLU A 210 -0.36 -17.97 -7.90
CA GLU A 210 -1.08 -18.60 -6.80
C GLU A 210 -2.26 -19.44 -7.31
N LEU A 211 -3.01 -18.92 -8.28
CA LEU A 211 -4.10 -19.65 -8.94
C LEU A 211 -3.60 -20.94 -9.58
N ILE A 212 -2.51 -20.90 -10.35
CA ILE A 212 -1.96 -22.08 -11.02
C ILE A 212 -1.46 -23.10 -10.01
N ILE A 213 -0.79 -22.66 -8.94
CA ILE A 213 -0.36 -23.55 -7.85
C ILE A 213 -1.59 -24.21 -7.19
N ALA A 214 -2.65 -23.44 -6.92
CA ALA A 214 -3.88 -23.96 -6.34
C ALA A 214 -4.56 -24.98 -7.27
N LEU A 215 -4.60 -24.72 -8.58
CA LEU A 215 -5.10 -25.65 -9.59
C LEU A 215 -4.28 -26.94 -9.62
N ILE A 216 -2.94 -26.86 -9.66
CA ILE A 216 -2.08 -28.06 -9.63
C ILE A 216 -2.32 -28.86 -8.34
N LYS A 217 -2.52 -28.17 -7.21
CA LYS A 217 -2.82 -28.81 -5.93
C LYS A 217 -4.21 -29.44 -5.90
N SER A 218 -5.19 -28.93 -6.64
CA SER A 218 -6.55 -29.46 -6.69
C SER A 218 -6.66 -30.77 -7.49
N LEU A 219 -5.66 -31.09 -8.32
CA LEU A 219 -5.61 -32.35 -9.08
C LEU A 219 -5.66 -33.59 -8.15
N PRO A 220 -6.28 -34.69 -8.60
CA PRO A 220 -6.26 -35.98 -7.91
C PRO A 220 -4.83 -36.43 -7.60
N LYS A 221 -4.64 -37.09 -6.45
CA LYS A 221 -3.33 -37.57 -5.97
C LYS A 221 -2.50 -38.33 -7.03
N PRO A 222 -3.06 -39.23 -7.88
CA PRO A 222 -2.29 -39.93 -8.91
C PRO A 222 -1.72 -39.03 -10.01
N VAL A 223 -2.40 -37.93 -10.32
CA VAL A 223 -2.00 -36.95 -11.33
C VAL A 223 -1.06 -35.91 -10.72
N ARG A 224 -1.43 -35.36 -9.55
CA ARG A 224 -0.69 -34.31 -8.84
C ARG A 224 0.76 -34.68 -8.50
N ARG A 225 1.05 -35.95 -8.23
CA ARG A 225 2.41 -36.43 -7.92
C ARG A 225 3.43 -36.17 -9.05
N ASN A 226 2.97 -36.01 -10.29
CA ASN A 226 3.83 -35.70 -11.44
C ASN A 226 4.23 -34.22 -11.50
N PHE A 227 3.65 -33.38 -10.64
CA PHE A 227 3.83 -31.92 -10.62
C PHE A 227 4.37 -31.43 -9.27
N VAL A 228 5.23 -32.22 -8.62
CA VAL A 228 5.86 -31.86 -7.34
C VAL A 228 7.31 -31.46 -7.60
N PRO A 229 7.77 -30.27 -7.14
CA PRO A 229 7.04 -29.24 -6.40
C PRO A 229 6.11 -28.37 -7.28
N ALA A 230 4.86 -28.19 -6.87
CA ALA A 230 3.86 -27.41 -7.64
C ALA A 230 4.31 -25.98 -8.00
N PRO A 231 5.00 -25.23 -7.12
CA PRO A 231 5.52 -23.90 -7.47
C PRO A 231 6.45 -23.92 -8.69
N ASN A 232 7.32 -24.93 -8.82
CA ASN A 232 8.28 -24.99 -9.92
C ASN A 232 7.57 -25.17 -11.28
N TYR A 233 6.53 -25.99 -11.31
CA TYR A 233 5.71 -26.18 -12.52
C TYR A 233 4.88 -24.95 -12.86
N ALA A 234 4.37 -24.24 -11.85
CA ALA A 234 3.66 -22.98 -12.07
C ALA A 234 4.57 -21.90 -12.68
N GLU A 235 5.80 -21.76 -12.16
CA GLU A 235 6.80 -20.84 -12.73
C GLU A 235 7.19 -21.23 -14.15
N ALA A 236 7.47 -22.52 -14.39
CA ALA A 236 7.80 -23.01 -15.72
C ALA A 236 6.67 -22.81 -16.73
N PHE A 237 5.41 -22.90 -16.29
CA PHE A 237 4.24 -22.59 -17.10
C PHE A 237 4.17 -21.10 -17.42
N LEU A 238 4.31 -20.23 -16.42
CA LEU A 238 4.26 -18.78 -16.60
C LEU A 238 5.37 -18.25 -17.52
N GLY A 239 6.54 -18.88 -17.50
CA GLY A 239 7.65 -18.54 -18.40
C GLY A 239 7.47 -18.99 -19.86
N ARG A 240 6.45 -19.80 -20.17
CA ARG A 240 6.23 -20.38 -21.51
C ARG A 240 4.89 -20.03 -22.12
N ALA A 241 3.85 -19.91 -21.30
CA ALA A 241 2.50 -19.65 -21.76
C ALA A 241 2.36 -18.18 -22.17
N ALA A 242 1.73 -17.94 -23.31
CA ALA A 242 1.23 -16.63 -23.69
C ALA A 242 -0.18 -16.45 -23.07
N PRO A 243 -0.35 -15.57 -22.07
CA PRO A 243 -1.65 -15.39 -21.42
C PRO A 243 -2.71 -14.91 -22.42
N LEU A 244 -3.96 -15.35 -22.21
CA LEU A 244 -5.15 -14.94 -22.99
C LEU A 244 -5.18 -15.39 -24.46
N GLU A 245 -4.17 -16.10 -24.97
CA GLU A 245 -4.24 -16.70 -26.32
C GLU A 245 -5.16 -17.93 -26.38
N LEU A 246 -5.24 -18.68 -25.27
CA LEU A 246 -6.10 -19.85 -25.10
C LEU A 246 -6.80 -19.79 -23.75
N PRO A 247 -7.90 -20.54 -23.57
CA PRO A 247 -8.45 -20.78 -22.25
C PRO A 247 -7.37 -21.31 -21.28
N LEU A 248 -7.47 -20.94 -20.00
CA LEU A 248 -6.41 -21.21 -19.01
C LEU A 248 -6.14 -22.71 -18.90
N LEU A 249 -7.20 -23.52 -18.79
CA LEU A 249 -7.05 -24.97 -18.66
C LEU A 249 -6.46 -25.62 -19.93
N ASP A 250 -6.82 -25.12 -21.11
CA ASP A 250 -6.22 -25.61 -22.38
C ASP A 250 -4.73 -25.32 -22.44
N SER A 251 -4.35 -24.12 -22.03
CA SER A 251 -2.94 -23.73 -21.94
C SER A 251 -2.19 -24.59 -20.92
N LEU A 252 -2.77 -24.80 -19.73
CA LEU A 252 -2.18 -25.63 -18.68
C LEU A 252 -2.02 -27.08 -19.13
N GLU A 253 -3.06 -27.69 -19.68
CA GLU A 253 -3.01 -29.08 -20.17
C GLU A 253 -1.96 -29.25 -21.27
N ARG A 254 -1.88 -28.31 -22.21
CA ARG A 254 -0.89 -28.31 -23.29
C ARG A 254 0.53 -28.20 -22.74
N GLU A 255 0.80 -27.21 -21.91
CA GLU A 255 2.16 -26.93 -21.44
C GLU A 255 2.65 -27.92 -20.38
N LEU A 256 1.78 -28.36 -19.46
CA LEU A 256 2.15 -29.39 -18.47
C LEU A 256 2.41 -30.75 -19.13
N ARG A 257 1.66 -31.08 -20.19
CA ARG A 257 1.93 -32.28 -21.01
C ARG A 257 3.27 -32.18 -21.73
N LYS A 258 3.63 -31.02 -22.29
CA LYS A 258 4.96 -30.82 -22.90
C LYS A 258 6.09 -30.96 -21.88
N MET A 259 5.88 -30.57 -20.63
CA MET A 259 6.89 -30.66 -19.58
C MET A 259 7.07 -32.08 -19.02
N THR A 260 5.99 -32.85 -18.90
CA THR A 260 5.99 -34.12 -18.15
C THR A 260 5.62 -35.35 -18.98
N GLY A 261 5.06 -35.16 -20.17
CA GLY A 261 4.47 -36.22 -20.99
C GLY A 261 3.09 -36.70 -20.50
N VAL A 262 2.61 -36.24 -19.34
CA VAL A 262 1.35 -36.67 -18.73
C VAL A 262 0.18 -35.88 -19.32
N THR A 263 -0.85 -36.58 -19.80
CA THR A 263 -2.13 -35.97 -20.18
C THR A 263 -2.99 -35.81 -18.92
N ILE A 264 -3.59 -34.63 -18.77
CA ILE A 264 -4.53 -34.33 -17.69
C ILE A 264 -5.91 -34.24 -18.34
N ASP A 265 -6.87 -35.03 -17.83
CA ASP A 265 -8.26 -34.95 -18.28
C ASP A 265 -8.91 -33.67 -17.73
N ARG A 266 -9.78 -33.05 -18.51
CA ARG A 266 -10.44 -31.78 -18.14
C ARG A 266 -11.18 -31.88 -16.80
N GLU A 267 -11.81 -33.02 -16.54
CA GLU A 267 -12.58 -33.29 -15.32
C GLU A 267 -11.70 -33.48 -14.08
N ALA A 268 -10.38 -33.64 -14.24
CA ALA A 268 -9.45 -33.76 -13.12
C ALA A 268 -9.24 -32.43 -12.38
N TRP A 269 -9.55 -31.28 -13.01
CA TRP A 269 -9.40 -29.97 -12.38
C TRP A 269 -10.54 -29.69 -11.39
N GLN A 270 -10.24 -29.75 -10.09
CA GLN A 270 -11.23 -29.56 -9.03
C GLN A 270 -11.29 -28.10 -8.58
N TRP A 271 -12.02 -27.27 -9.33
CA TRP A 271 -12.19 -25.84 -9.04
C TRP A 271 -12.80 -25.54 -7.66
N ASP A 272 -13.56 -26.49 -7.13
CA ASP A 272 -14.20 -26.38 -5.82
C ASP A 272 -13.16 -26.35 -4.68
N GLN A 273 -11.97 -26.93 -4.90
CA GLN A 273 -10.86 -26.89 -3.94
C GLN A 273 -9.98 -25.63 -4.08
N VAL A 274 -10.16 -24.86 -5.16
CA VAL A 274 -9.42 -23.60 -5.34
C VAL A 274 -10.05 -22.54 -4.41
N PRO A 275 -9.24 -21.85 -3.58
CA PRO A 275 -9.74 -20.78 -2.72
C PRO A 275 -10.53 -19.72 -3.50
N ASP A 276 -11.68 -19.30 -2.96
CA ASP A 276 -12.59 -18.39 -3.68
C ASP A 276 -11.96 -17.04 -4.00
N HIS A 277 -11.03 -16.56 -3.16
CA HIS A 277 -10.33 -15.31 -3.39
C HIS A 277 -9.36 -15.33 -4.59
N LEU A 278 -9.03 -16.51 -5.13
CA LEU A 278 -8.26 -16.67 -6.37
C LEU A 278 -9.16 -16.72 -7.61
N LYS A 279 -10.49 -16.74 -7.44
CA LYS A 279 -11.48 -16.69 -8.51
C LYS A 279 -11.96 -15.24 -8.67
N ILE A 280 -12.16 -14.80 -9.91
CA ILE A 280 -12.74 -13.47 -10.16
C ILE A 280 -14.20 -13.47 -9.76
N THR A 281 -14.60 -12.44 -9.01
CA THR A 281 -15.99 -12.14 -8.71
C THR A 281 -16.51 -11.04 -9.63
N PHE A 282 -17.76 -11.13 -10.06
CA PHE A 282 -18.38 -10.12 -10.90
C PHE A 282 -19.44 -9.34 -10.13
N ARG A 283 -19.43 -8.01 -10.28
CA ARG A 283 -20.46 -7.12 -9.73
C ARG A 283 -21.07 -6.31 -10.86
N VAL A 284 -22.37 -6.47 -11.07
CA VAL A 284 -23.12 -5.65 -12.02
C VAL A 284 -23.46 -4.31 -11.38
N VAL A 285 -23.17 -3.21 -12.07
CA VAL A 285 -23.45 -1.84 -11.60
C VAL A 285 -24.42 -1.14 -12.56
N ASP A 286 -25.41 -0.44 -12.01
CA ASP A 286 -26.34 0.41 -12.76
C ASP A 286 -25.97 1.88 -12.52
N ASP A 287 -26.00 2.72 -13.57
CA ASP A 287 -25.64 4.14 -13.54
C ASP A 287 -26.65 4.99 -12.74
N LYS A 288 -27.82 4.43 -12.39
CA LYS A 288 -28.81 5.07 -11.53
C LYS A 288 -28.66 4.63 -10.07
N THR A 289 -27.67 5.18 -9.37
CA THR A 289 -27.58 5.28 -7.89
C THR A 289 -27.68 3.99 -7.05
N ARG A 290 -26.65 3.76 -6.21
CA ARG A 290 -26.64 2.94 -4.98
C ARG A 290 -26.97 1.44 -5.14
N SER A 291 -25.90 0.64 -5.11
CA SER A 291 -25.82 -0.77 -4.67
C SER A 291 -27.12 -1.57 -4.81
N CYS A 292 -27.33 -2.18 -5.97
CA CYS A 292 -28.30 -3.27 -6.11
C CYS A 292 -27.68 -4.60 -5.64
N ARG A 293 -28.55 -5.40 -5.02
CA ARG A 293 -28.30 -6.59 -4.20
C ARG A 293 -27.22 -7.56 -4.71
N LYS A 294 -26.41 -8.03 -3.76
CA LYS A 294 -25.58 -9.23 -3.83
C LYS A 294 -26.46 -10.48 -4.05
N GLY A 295 -26.02 -11.35 -4.96
CA GLY A 295 -26.44 -12.75 -5.02
C GLY A 295 -26.97 -13.19 -6.38
N ALA A 296 -26.13 -13.86 -7.17
CA ALA A 296 -26.41 -15.15 -7.81
C ALA A 296 -25.25 -15.52 -8.75
N ARG A 297 -24.71 -16.73 -8.58
CA ARG A 297 -23.96 -17.41 -9.65
C ARG A 297 -24.90 -17.51 -10.85
N CYS A 298 -24.54 -16.88 -11.97
CA CYS A 298 -25.14 -17.24 -13.25
C CYS A 298 -24.71 -18.67 -13.56
N ARG A 299 -25.60 -19.64 -13.28
CA ARG A 299 -25.66 -20.87 -14.05
C ARG A 299 -26.76 -20.65 -15.09
N ARG A 300 -26.39 -20.99 -16.33
CA ARG A 300 -27.16 -21.01 -17.59
C ARG A 300 -28.66 -20.77 -17.49
#